data_AF-A0A0C7N033-F1
#
_entry.id   AF-A0A0C7N033-F1
#
_cell.length_a   1.000
_cell.length_b   1.000
_cell.length_c   1.000
_cell.angle_alpha   90.00
_cell.angle_beta   90.00
_cell.angle_gamma   90.00
#
_symmetry.space_group_name_H-M   'P 1'
#
loop_
_entity.id
_entity.type
_entity.pdbx_description
1 polymer ?
#
loop_
_entity_poly.entity_id
_entity_poly.type
_entity_poly.pdbx_seq_one_letter_code
_entity_poly.pdbx_strand_id
1 'polypeptide(L)'
;MSLNRSQREKFVATHITHKYNLLHILPGIEQTQLAGLYLKSFYNGVKRNQLCLPESITNGTKFCEQCGVVHIAGVNLEMQVVKRETKTSGKSGRTLQYKCTQCSAIKEFVFEAAEVSRDELQKSTKELVSEGTSAGKIKPLMENESKVKKQSSAKNRAKKRKMNSLSNMLNKKKEADASKKRSLSLNLNDFLQKS
;
A
#
# COMPACT_ATOMS: atom_id res chain seq x y z
N MET A 1 12.43 -12.93 -29.50
CA MET A 1 13.17 -13.05 -28.21
C MET A 1 12.19 -12.85 -27.06
N SER A 2 11.68 -13.93 -26.45
CA SER A 2 10.72 -13.81 -25.34
C SER A 2 11.50 -13.66 -24.02
N LEU A 3 11.30 -12.55 -23.31
CA LEU A 3 11.86 -12.31 -21.98
C LEU A 3 11.29 -13.32 -20.97
N ASN A 4 12.14 -13.75 -20.04
CA ASN A 4 11.71 -14.61 -18.93
C ASN A 4 10.65 -13.87 -18.10
N ARG A 5 9.64 -14.59 -17.58
CA ARG A 5 8.50 -13.99 -16.85
C ARG A 5 8.96 -13.10 -15.69
N SER A 6 9.93 -13.57 -14.90
CA SER A 6 10.49 -12.82 -13.77
C SER A 6 11.23 -11.55 -14.21
N GLN A 7 11.91 -11.58 -15.36
CA GLN A 7 12.57 -10.41 -15.94
C GLN A 7 11.53 -9.42 -16.48
N ARG A 8 10.44 -9.91 -17.07
CA ARG A 8 9.33 -9.08 -17.54
C ARG A 8 8.63 -8.37 -16.38
N GLU A 9 8.36 -9.05 -15.27
CA GLU A 9 7.75 -8.45 -14.08
C GLU A 9 8.65 -7.36 -13.48
N LYS A 10 9.96 -7.63 -13.36
CA LYS A 10 10.95 -6.62 -12.93
C LYS A 10 10.99 -5.42 -13.87
N PHE A 11 11.02 -5.66 -15.17
CA PHE A 11 11.01 -4.60 -16.17
C PHE A 11 9.76 -3.73 -16.07
N VAL A 12 8.58 -4.34 -15.94
CA VAL A 12 7.31 -3.61 -15.77
C VAL A 12 7.36 -2.76 -14.51
N ALA A 13 7.81 -3.29 -13.37
CA ALA A 13 7.93 -2.54 -12.14
C ALA A 13 8.84 -1.31 -12.30
N THR A 14 10.08 -1.52 -12.77
CA THR A 14 11.06 -0.43 -12.99
C THR A 14 10.55 0.60 -13.98
N HIS A 15 9.91 0.17 -15.07
CA HIS A 15 9.39 1.05 -16.10
C HIS A 15 8.21 1.91 -15.61
N ILE A 16 7.29 1.32 -14.85
CA ILE A 16 6.16 2.07 -14.26
C ILE A 16 6.66 3.05 -13.19
N THR A 17 7.61 2.63 -12.33
CA THR A 17 8.24 3.53 -11.35
C THR A 17 8.97 4.68 -12.03
N HIS A 18 9.71 4.41 -13.12
CA HIS A 18 10.38 5.46 -13.88
C HIS A 18 9.39 6.49 -14.44
N LYS A 19 8.29 6.03 -15.07
CA LYS A 19 7.23 6.92 -15.56
C LYS A 19 6.60 7.75 -14.43
N TYR A 20 6.40 7.13 -13.28
CA TYR A 20 5.88 7.83 -12.11
C TYR A 20 6.86 8.90 -11.61
N ASN A 21 8.16 8.60 -11.54
CA ASN A 21 9.17 9.57 -11.12
C ASN A 21 9.23 10.77 -12.06
N LEU A 22 9.17 10.54 -13.38
CA LEU A 22 9.11 11.62 -14.37
C LEU A 22 7.98 12.60 -14.08
N LEU A 23 6.78 12.11 -13.72
CA LEU A 23 5.64 12.98 -13.39
C LEU A 23 5.91 13.94 -12.22
N HIS A 24 6.77 13.56 -11.27
CA HIS A 24 7.08 14.38 -10.09
C HIS A 24 8.17 15.40 -10.33
N ILE A 25 8.97 15.21 -11.38
CA ILE A 25 10.02 16.16 -11.76
C ILE A 25 9.44 17.30 -12.58
N LEU A 26 8.39 17.04 -13.36
CA LEU A 26 7.77 18.02 -14.27
C LEU A 26 7.36 19.36 -13.63
N PRO A 27 6.80 19.41 -12.40
CA PRO A 27 6.49 20.68 -11.75
C PRO A 27 7.71 21.61 -11.59
N GLY A 28 8.93 21.05 -11.50
CA GLY A 28 10.16 21.84 -11.39
C GLY A 28 10.72 22.34 -12.73
N ILE A 29 10.21 21.86 -13.86
CA ILE A 29 10.67 22.24 -15.22
C ILE A 29 9.75 23.31 -15.83
N GLU A 30 8.67 23.70 -15.13
CA GLU A 30 7.65 24.69 -15.55
C GLU A 30 6.91 24.38 -16.87
N GLN A 31 7.26 23.28 -17.54
CA GLN A 31 6.61 22.82 -18.77
C GLN A 31 5.37 21.98 -18.47
N THR A 32 4.25 22.66 -18.22
CA THR A 32 2.96 22.03 -17.88
C THR A 32 2.34 21.22 -19.04
N GLN A 33 2.68 21.55 -20.30
CA GLN A 33 2.17 20.86 -21.50
C GLN A 33 2.56 19.37 -21.54
N LEU A 34 3.73 19.04 -20.99
CA LEU A 34 4.22 17.67 -20.96
C LEU A 34 3.52 16.82 -19.91
N ALA A 35 3.01 17.42 -18.83
CA ALA A 35 2.39 16.71 -17.71
C ALA A 35 1.22 15.82 -18.16
N GLY A 36 0.33 16.35 -19.00
CA GLY A 36 -0.78 15.57 -19.57
C GLY A 36 -0.32 14.38 -20.42
N LEU A 37 0.73 14.55 -21.23
CA LEU A 37 1.28 13.49 -22.09
C LEU A 37 1.91 12.37 -21.27
N TYR A 38 2.74 12.72 -20.28
CA TYR A 38 3.36 11.73 -19.40
C TYR A 38 2.32 11.04 -18.52
N LEU A 39 1.30 11.74 -18.05
CA LEU A 39 0.25 11.16 -17.21
C LEU A 39 -0.57 10.15 -18.01
N LYS A 40 -0.94 10.50 -19.25
CA LYS A 40 -1.60 9.58 -20.19
C LYS A 40 -0.72 8.36 -20.48
N SER A 41 0.58 8.55 -20.69
CA SER A 41 1.53 7.45 -20.90
C SER A 41 1.68 6.52 -19.69
N PHE A 42 1.60 7.08 -18.47
CA PHE A 42 1.60 6.32 -17.22
C PHE A 42 0.33 5.48 -17.10
N TYR A 43 -0.86 6.08 -17.22
CA TYR A 43 -2.13 5.34 -17.15
C TYR A 43 -2.27 4.28 -18.25
N ASN A 44 -1.81 4.58 -19.47
CA ASN A 44 -1.76 3.59 -20.54
C ASN A 44 -0.83 2.41 -20.21
N GLY A 45 0.31 2.68 -19.57
CA GLY A 45 1.24 1.65 -19.11
C GLY A 45 0.64 0.76 -18.03
N VAL A 46 -0.06 1.36 -17.07
CA VAL A 46 -0.79 0.67 -15.99
C VAL A 46 -1.91 -0.20 -16.56
N LYS A 47 -2.74 0.36 -17.46
CA LYS A 47 -3.85 -0.35 -18.12
C LYS A 47 -3.37 -1.55 -18.94
N ARG A 48 -2.29 -1.39 -19.73
CA ARG A 48 -1.70 -2.48 -20.54
C ARG A 48 -1.17 -3.63 -19.68
N ASN A 49 -0.65 -3.33 -18.50
CA ASN A 49 -0.11 -4.32 -17.57
C ASN A 49 -1.15 -4.79 -16.53
N GLN A 50 -2.40 -4.33 -16.62
CA GLN A 50 -3.51 -4.67 -15.72
C GLN A 50 -3.15 -4.46 -14.23
N LEU A 51 -2.43 -3.38 -13.93
CA LEU A 51 -2.06 -3.04 -12.56
C LEU A 51 -3.18 -2.25 -11.88
N CYS A 52 -3.58 -2.66 -10.68
CA CYS A 52 -4.50 -1.89 -9.84
C CYS A 52 -3.72 -0.77 -9.13
N LEU A 53 -4.10 0.48 -9.38
CA LEU A 53 -3.51 1.63 -8.68
C LEU A 53 -4.26 1.91 -7.37
N PRO A 54 -3.57 2.42 -6.34
CA PRO A 54 -4.22 2.93 -5.13
C PRO A 54 -5.15 4.11 -5.43
N GLU A 55 -6.23 4.20 -4.66
CA GLU A 55 -7.25 5.27 -4.74
C GLU A 55 -6.65 6.68 -4.61
N SER A 56 -5.56 6.81 -3.85
CA SER A 56 -4.81 8.06 -3.68
C SER A 56 -4.24 8.62 -4.98
N ILE A 57 -4.13 7.80 -6.03
CA ILE A 57 -3.60 8.20 -7.33
C ILE A 57 -4.74 8.36 -8.36
N THR A 58 -5.76 7.51 -8.29
CA THR A 58 -6.85 7.46 -9.28
C THR A 58 -7.91 8.52 -9.07
N ASN A 59 -8.20 8.90 -7.83
CA ASN A 59 -9.35 9.74 -7.50
C ASN A 59 -9.09 11.23 -7.73
N GLY A 60 -8.11 11.56 -8.57
CA GLY A 60 -7.85 12.94 -8.95
C GLY A 60 -7.33 13.84 -7.84
N THR A 61 -7.00 13.28 -6.68
CA THR A 61 -6.43 13.97 -5.52
C THR A 61 -5.01 14.43 -5.80
N LYS A 62 -4.20 13.55 -6.39
CA LYS A 62 -2.77 13.75 -6.61
C LYS A 62 -2.42 14.40 -7.95
N PHE A 63 -3.26 14.23 -8.96
CA PHE A 63 -3.05 14.79 -10.29
C PHE A 63 -4.29 15.57 -10.74
N CYS A 64 -4.05 16.67 -11.43
CA CYS A 64 -5.12 17.39 -12.12
C CYS A 64 -5.65 16.54 -13.29
N GLU A 65 -6.96 16.45 -13.45
CA GLU A 65 -7.58 15.71 -14.57
C GLU A 65 -7.49 16.44 -15.90
N GLN A 66 -7.40 17.77 -15.87
CA GLN A 66 -7.33 18.58 -17.09
C GLN A 66 -5.90 18.72 -17.60
N CYS A 67 -5.00 19.28 -16.79
CA CYS A 67 -3.62 19.55 -17.21
C CYS A 67 -2.63 18.42 -16.90
N GLY A 68 -3.00 17.47 -16.04
CA GLY A 68 -2.13 16.35 -15.66
C GLY A 68 -1.00 16.68 -14.69
N VAL A 69 -0.93 17.91 -14.18
CA VAL A 69 0.10 18.35 -13.23
C VAL A 69 -0.15 17.72 -11.85
N VAL A 70 0.95 17.39 -11.14
CA VAL A 70 0.90 16.91 -9.75
C VAL A 70 0.40 18.02 -8.84
N HIS A 71 -0.62 17.77 -8.03
CA HIS A 71 -1.06 18.72 -7.02
C HIS A 71 -0.07 18.75 -5.84
N ILE A 72 0.48 19.94 -5.58
CA ILE A 72 1.40 20.27 -4.50
C ILE A 72 0.78 21.47 -3.77
N ALA A 73 0.33 21.22 -2.54
CA ALA A 73 -0.25 22.26 -1.69
C ALA A 73 0.76 23.41 -1.48
N GLY A 74 0.30 24.64 -1.68
CA GLY A 74 1.13 25.84 -1.53
C GLY A 74 1.97 26.20 -2.75
N VAL A 75 2.03 25.38 -3.81
CA VAL A 75 2.74 25.69 -5.05
C VAL A 75 1.77 25.83 -6.22
N ASN A 76 0.99 24.78 -6.51
CA ASN A 76 0.10 24.74 -7.68
C ASN A 76 -1.33 24.31 -7.34
N LEU A 77 -1.62 24.15 -6.05
CA LEU A 77 -2.92 23.81 -5.52
C LEU A 77 -3.33 24.83 -4.45
N GLU A 78 -4.45 25.49 -4.70
CA GLU A 78 -5.22 26.23 -3.69
C GLU A 78 -6.23 25.27 -3.07
N MET A 79 -6.14 25.08 -1.75
CA MET A 79 -7.04 24.21 -0.99
C MET A 79 -7.91 25.07 -0.07
N GLN A 80 -9.23 24.99 -0.23
CA GLN A 80 -10.19 25.75 0.59
C GLN A 80 -11.29 24.83 1.10
N VAL A 81 -11.73 25.03 2.34
CA VAL A 81 -12.89 24.32 2.90
C VAL A 81 -14.09 25.23 2.77
N VAL A 82 -15.01 24.90 1.86
CA VAL A 82 -16.24 25.65 1.62
C VAL A 82 -17.36 24.97 2.40
N LYS A 83 -18.05 25.73 3.25
CA LYS A 83 -19.29 25.26 3.88
C LYS A 83 -20.42 25.51 2.89
N ARG A 84 -21.12 24.46 2.47
CA ARG A 84 -22.37 24.60 1.72
C ARG A 84 -23.53 24.17 2.60
N GLU A 85 -24.48 25.09 2.75
CA GLU A 85 -25.75 24.80 3.38
C GLU A 85 -26.65 24.11 2.34
N THR A 86 -26.91 22.82 2.52
CA THR A 86 -27.91 22.13 1.71
C THR A 86 -29.30 22.53 2.20
N LYS A 87 -30.08 23.20 1.35
CA LYS A 87 -31.43 23.73 1.68
C LYS A 87 -32.48 22.66 2.05
N THR A 88 -32.18 21.37 1.90
CA THR A 88 -33.14 20.26 2.04
C THR A 88 -32.95 19.39 3.29
N SER A 89 -31.83 19.53 4.00
CA SER A 89 -31.67 18.96 5.35
C SER A 89 -30.69 19.84 6.08
N GLY A 90 -30.99 20.27 7.31
CA GLY A 90 -30.20 21.22 8.12
C GLY A 90 -28.77 20.78 8.49
N LYS A 91 -28.17 19.84 7.74
CA LYS A 91 -26.77 19.45 7.84
C LYS A 91 -25.93 20.34 6.94
N SER A 92 -25.09 21.20 7.54
CA SER A 92 -24.10 21.96 6.79
C SER A 92 -22.98 21.03 6.32
N GLY A 93 -22.98 20.66 5.05
CA GLY A 93 -21.89 19.90 4.46
C GLY A 93 -20.62 20.75 4.38
N ARG A 94 -19.49 20.23 4.86
CA ARG A 94 -18.17 20.83 4.59
C ARG A 94 -17.61 20.14 3.35
N THR A 95 -17.22 20.93 2.36
CA THR A 95 -16.63 20.41 1.12
C THR A 95 -15.21 20.95 0.99
N LEU A 96 -14.25 20.06 0.76
CA LEU A 96 -12.87 20.42 0.44
C LEU A 96 -12.77 20.71 -1.05
N GLN A 97 -12.40 21.93 -1.39
CA GLN A 97 -12.22 22.38 -2.76
C GLN A 97 -10.73 22.46 -3.09
N TYR A 98 -10.33 21.76 -4.15
CA TYR A 98 -9.00 21.75 -4.73
C TYR A 98 -9.04 22.53 -6.03
N LYS A 99 -8.37 23.68 -6.09
CA LYS A 99 -8.27 24.51 -7.29
C LYS A 99 -6.83 24.50 -7.81
N CYS A 100 -6.66 24.06 -9.05
CA CYS A 100 -5.35 24.08 -9.71
C CYS A 100 -5.05 25.50 -10.21
N THR A 101 -3.87 26.04 -9.90
CA THR A 101 -3.47 27.39 -10.32
C THR A 101 -3.18 27.48 -11.83
N GLN A 102 -2.82 26.36 -12.46
CA GLN A 102 -2.39 26.31 -13.87
C GLN A 102 -3.57 26.28 -14.86
N CYS A 103 -4.65 25.55 -14.54
CA CYS A 103 -5.82 25.44 -15.43
C CYS A 103 -7.14 25.85 -14.78
N SER A 104 -7.11 26.31 -13.52
CA SER A 104 -8.31 26.68 -12.74
C SER A 104 -9.34 25.56 -12.57
N ALA A 105 -8.98 24.31 -12.85
CA ALA A 105 -9.84 23.16 -12.59
C ALA A 105 -10.11 23.03 -11.09
N ILE A 106 -11.38 22.82 -10.76
CA ILE A 106 -11.87 22.67 -9.39
C ILE A 106 -12.31 21.24 -9.17
N LYS A 107 -11.81 20.61 -8.10
CA LYS A 107 -12.33 19.33 -7.59
C LYS A 107 -12.88 19.52 -6.20
N GLU A 108 -14.02 18.91 -5.94
CA GLU A 108 -14.72 18.98 -4.67
C GLU A 108 -14.75 17.60 -4.03
N PHE A 109 -14.29 17.51 -2.79
CA PHE A 109 -14.39 16.31 -1.96
C PHE A 109 -15.35 16.59 -0.82
N VAL A 110 -16.45 15.86 -0.78
CA VAL A 110 -17.46 15.98 0.27
C VAL A 110 -16.93 15.30 1.54
N PHE A 111 -16.88 16.03 2.65
CA PHE A 111 -16.75 15.38 3.95
C PHE A 111 -18.15 14.91 4.36
N GLU A 112 -18.39 13.60 4.33
CA GLU A 112 -19.47 13.04 5.13
C GLU A 112 -19.09 13.25 6.59
N ALA A 113 -19.68 14.27 7.20
CA ALA A 113 -19.65 14.41 8.64
C ALA A 113 -20.39 13.20 9.22
N ALA A 114 -19.64 12.16 9.60
CA ALA A 114 -20.08 11.30 10.69
C ALA A 114 -20.21 12.22 11.91
N GLU A 115 -21.42 12.72 12.13
CA GLU A 115 -21.81 13.35 13.38
C GLU A 115 -21.76 12.28 14.48
N VAL A 116 -20.57 12.06 15.03
CA VAL A 116 -20.49 11.69 16.45
C VAL A 116 -20.62 13.02 17.18
N SER A 117 -21.86 13.32 17.55
CA SER A 117 -22.18 14.41 18.47
C SER A 117 -21.21 14.35 19.65
N ARG A 118 -20.51 15.46 19.89
CA ARG A 118 -19.66 15.63 21.08
C ARG A 118 -20.45 15.64 22.40
N ASP A 119 -21.77 15.46 22.35
CA ASP A 119 -22.66 15.41 23.50
C ASP A 119 -22.79 14.02 24.14
N GLU A 120 -22.37 12.93 23.48
CA GLU A 120 -22.41 11.59 24.10
C GLU A 120 -21.17 11.25 24.94
N LEU A 121 -20.11 12.07 24.89
CA LEU A 121 -18.86 11.80 25.64
C LEU A 121 -18.82 12.42 27.04
N GLN A 122 -19.85 13.18 27.46
CA GLN A 122 -19.90 13.81 28.77
C GLN A 122 -20.90 13.19 29.76
N LYS A 123 -21.65 12.16 29.36
CA LYS A 123 -22.55 11.41 30.27
C LYS A 123 -21.98 10.10 30.82
N SER A 124 -20.85 9.60 30.31
CA SER A 124 -20.26 8.32 30.76
C SER A 124 -19.18 8.46 31.85
N THR A 125 -18.91 9.68 32.36
CA THR A 125 -17.85 9.92 33.36
C THR A 125 -18.36 10.13 34.79
N LYS A 126 -19.63 9.83 35.08
CA LYS A 126 -20.18 9.94 36.46
C LYS A 126 -21.12 8.80 36.83
N GLU A 127 -20.68 7.56 36.68
CA GLU A 127 -21.24 6.42 37.44
C GLU A 127 -20.44 5.16 37.13
N LEU A 128 -19.40 4.88 37.92
CA LEU A 128 -18.93 3.54 38.27
C LEU A 128 -17.70 3.68 39.19
N VAL A 129 -17.98 4.13 40.41
CA VAL A 129 -17.18 3.75 41.59
C VAL A 129 -18.01 2.72 42.34
N SER A 130 -17.56 1.47 42.35
CA SER A 130 -17.74 0.56 43.48
C SER A 130 -16.80 -0.63 43.31
N GLU A 131 -16.17 -0.94 44.43
CA GLU A 131 -15.20 -2.00 44.67
C GLU A 131 -15.77 -3.40 44.45
N GLY A 132 -14.88 -4.39 44.32
CA GLY A 132 -15.25 -5.77 44.65
C GLY A 132 -14.53 -6.87 43.89
N THR A 133 -13.47 -7.38 44.50
CA THR A 133 -12.85 -8.70 44.28
C THR A 133 -13.84 -9.83 44.02
N SER A 134 -13.52 -10.75 43.09
CA SER A 134 -13.23 -12.16 43.39
C SER A 134 -13.32 -13.06 42.14
N ALA A 135 -12.56 -14.15 42.23
CA ALA A 135 -12.33 -15.15 41.21
C ALA A 135 -13.59 -15.89 40.73
N GLY A 136 -13.54 -16.36 39.48
CA GLY A 136 -14.08 -17.68 39.16
C GLY A 136 -15.02 -17.75 37.96
N LYS A 137 -14.72 -18.76 37.14
CA LYS A 137 -15.63 -19.54 36.27
C LYS A 137 -16.07 -18.90 34.95
N ILE A 138 -15.21 -19.16 33.97
CA ILE A 138 -15.60 -19.62 32.63
C ILE A 138 -16.56 -20.82 32.76
N LYS A 139 -17.71 -20.78 32.08
CA LYS A 139 -18.46 -21.96 31.63
C LYS A 139 -19.25 -21.67 30.33
N PRO A 140 -19.56 -22.73 29.55
CA PRO A 140 -19.42 -22.74 28.10
C PRO A 140 -20.78 -22.82 27.37
N LEU A 141 -20.80 -22.57 26.06
CA LEU A 141 -21.95 -22.89 25.23
C LEU A 141 -21.54 -23.69 23.98
N MET A 142 -21.80 -24.99 24.10
CA MET A 142 -22.27 -25.97 23.12
C MET A 142 -21.41 -26.29 21.89
N GLU A 143 -20.89 -27.52 21.97
CA GLU A 143 -20.42 -28.37 20.88
C GLU A 143 -21.52 -28.57 19.83
N ASN A 144 -21.17 -28.33 18.57
CA ASN A 144 -21.77 -29.03 17.45
C ASN A 144 -20.67 -29.84 16.77
N GLU A 145 -20.85 -31.15 16.85
CA GLU A 145 -19.98 -32.16 16.27
C GLU A 145 -19.89 -31.99 14.75
N SER A 146 -18.70 -31.67 14.27
CA SER A 146 -18.29 -32.08 12.93
C SER A 146 -16.85 -32.53 12.99
N LYS A 147 -16.64 -33.84 12.78
CA LYS A 147 -15.34 -34.50 12.70
C LYS A 147 -14.51 -33.91 11.56
N VAL A 148 -13.76 -32.83 11.83
CA VAL A 148 -12.76 -32.30 10.90
C VAL A 148 -11.49 -33.13 11.05
N LYS A 149 -11.25 -34.01 10.08
CA LYS A 149 -10.00 -34.78 9.92
C LYS A 149 -8.80 -33.81 9.92
N LYS A 150 -7.96 -33.89 10.97
CA LYS A 150 -6.68 -33.16 11.07
C LYS A 150 -5.76 -33.54 9.90
N GLN A 151 -5.73 -32.72 8.86
CA GLN A 151 -4.67 -32.78 7.86
C GLN A 151 -3.41 -32.08 8.39
N SER A 152 -2.28 -32.73 8.20
CA SER A 152 -0.90 -32.40 8.60
C SER A 152 -0.38 -31.00 8.21
N SER A 153 -1.18 -30.18 7.53
CA SER A 153 -0.86 -28.84 7.06
C SER A 153 -0.61 -27.83 8.21
N ALA A 154 -1.42 -27.85 9.26
CA ALA A 154 -1.27 -26.91 10.38
C ALA A 154 0.05 -27.12 11.17
N LYS A 155 0.47 -28.38 11.32
CA LYS A 155 1.73 -28.75 12.00
C LYS A 155 2.96 -28.33 11.17
N ASN A 156 2.88 -28.44 9.85
CA ASN A 156 3.93 -27.98 8.93
C ASN A 156 4.00 -26.45 8.82
N ARG A 157 2.85 -25.75 8.90
CA ARG A 157 2.79 -24.28 8.93
C ARG A 157 3.38 -23.72 10.23
N ALA A 158 3.10 -24.35 11.37
CA ALA A 158 3.69 -24.00 12.65
C ALA A 158 5.21 -24.23 12.68
N LYS A 159 5.70 -25.33 12.11
CA LYS A 159 7.15 -25.58 11.96
C LYS A 159 7.83 -24.55 11.04
N LYS A 160 7.20 -24.16 9.91
CA LYS A 160 7.75 -23.10 9.04
C LYS A 160 7.80 -21.73 9.72
N ARG A 161 6.82 -21.41 10.58
CA ARG A 161 6.82 -20.17 11.38
C ARG A 161 7.94 -20.16 12.43
N LYS A 162 8.26 -21.31 13.05
CA LYS A 162 9.38 -21.45 14.00
C LYS A 162 10.77 -21.41 13.35
N MET A 163 10.88 -21.65 12.04
CA MET A 163 12.14 -21.57 11.30
C MET A 163 12.49 -20.17 10.79
N ASN A 164 11.63 -19.16 11.03
CA ASN A 164 11.84 -17.78 10.58
C ASN A 164 12.57 -16.92 11.62
N SER A 165 13.52 -17.51 12.36
CA SER A 165 14.45 -16.80 13.23
C SER A 165 15.69 -16.40 12.44
N LEU A 166 16.22 -15.20 12.67
CA LEU A 166 17.39 -14.63 11.98
C LEU A 166 18.58 -15.60 11.97
N SER A 167 18.82 -16.31 13.07
CA SER A 167 19.88 -17.30 13.20
C SER A 167 19.75 -18.46 12.18
N ASN A 168 18.52 -18.92 11.91
CA ASN A 168 18.26 -19.99 10.94
C ASN A 168 18.38 -19.51 9.50
N MET A 169 18.05 -18.24 9.22
CA MET A 169 18.29 -17.63 7.90
C MET A 169 19.78 -17.47 7.59
N LEU A 170 20.57 -17.05 8.59
CA LEU A 170 22.02 -16.90 8.44
C LEU A 170 22.71 -18.25 8.24
N ASN A 171 22.30 -19.30 8.96
CA ASN A 171 22.88 -20.64 8.80
C ASN A 171 22.57 -21.23 7.42
N LYS A 172 21.33 -21.10 6.91
CA LYS A 172 21.00 -21.52 5.54
C LYS A 172 21.78 -20.76 4.46
N LYS A 173 22.05 -19.48 4.68
CA LYS A 173 22.86 -18.68 3.75
C LYS A 173 24.32 -19.14 3.76
N LYS A 174 24.88 -19.43 4.93
CA LYS A 174 26.23 -20.01 5.07
C LYS A 174 26.36 -21.39 4.41
N GLU A 175 25.36 -22.27 4.57
CA GLU A 175 25.32 -23.57 3.91
C GLU A 175 25.23 -23.46 2.38
N ALA A 176 24.44 -22.51 1.87
CA ALA A 176 24.35 -22.23 0.43
C ALA A 176 25.65 -21.64 -0.15
N ASP A 177 26.37 -20.81 0.62
CA ASP A 177 27.67 -20.28 0.22
C ASP A 177 28.77 -21.35 0.31
N ALA A 178 28.69 -22.28 1.26
CA ALA A 178 29.62 -23.41 1.39
C ALA A 178 29.44 -24.45 0.26
N SER A 179 28.20 -24.73 -0.16
CA SER A 179 27.93 -25.65 -1.28
C SER A 179 28.37 -25.06 -2.62
N LYS A 180 28.20 -23.74 -2.84
CA LYS A 180 28.74 -23.03 -4.00
C LYS A 180 30.27 -23.00 -4.04
N LYS A 181 30.93 -22.93 -2.87
CA LYS A 181 32.39 -23.01 -2.77
C LYS A 181 32.93 -24.41 -3.09
N ARG A 182 32.20 -25.48 -2.74
CA ARG A 182 32.57 -26.87 -3.11
C ARG A 182 32.39 -27.19 -4.60
N SER A 183 31.49 -26.50 -5.33
CA SER A 183 31.30 -26.72 -6.77
C SER A 183 32.25 -25.93 -7.66
N LEU A 184 33.17 -25.12 -7.09
CA LEU A 184 34.10 -24.26 -7.83
C LEU A 184 35.58 -24.59 -7.59
N SER A 185 35.90 -25.59 -6.78
CA SER A 185 37.27 -26.05 -6.56
C SER A 185 37.56 -27.31 -7.38
N LEU A 186 37.91 -27.13 -8.66
CA LEU A 186 38.68 -28.12 -9.41
C LEU A 186 40.10 -28.14 -8.83
N ASN A 187 40.51 -29.28 -8.25
CA ASN A 187 41.83 -29.45 -7.66
C ASN A 187 42.88 -29.61 -8.75
N LEU A 188 43.88 -28.72 -8.77
CA LEU A 188 45.01 -28.74 -9.71
C LEU A 188 45.83 -30.05 -9.68
N ASN A 189 45.77 -30.82 -8.60
CA ASN A 189 46.48 -32.10 -8.46
C ASN A 189 45.94 -33.21 -9.38
N ASP A 190 44.69 -33.11 -9.84
CA ASP A 190 44.08 -34.10 -10.74
C ASP A 190 44.52 -33.90 -12.20
N PHE A 191 45.05 -32.72 -12.53
CA PHE A 191 45.51 -32.37 -13.88
C PHE A 191 46.97 -32.77 -14.12
N LEU A 192 47.77 -32.94 -13.07
CA LEU A 192 49.20 -33.29 -13.13
C LEU A 192 49.47 -34.81 -13.02
N GLN A 193 48.45 -35.64 -12.83
CA GLN A 193 48.61 -37.11 -12.73
C GLN A 193 48.40 -37.86 -14.06
N LYS A 194 48.29 -37.14 -15.19
CA LYS A 194 48.37 -37.75 -16.52
C LYS A 194 49.57 -37.21 -17.29
N SER A 195 50.72 -37.77 -16.97
CA SER A 195 51.88 -37.89 -17.84
C SER A 195 52.44 -39.29 -17.67
#